data_AF-A0A849PZF7-F1
#
_entry.id   AF-A0A849PZF7-F1
#
_cell.length_a   1.000
_cell.length_b   1.000
_cell.length_c   1.000
_cell.angle_alpha   90.00
_cell.angle_beta   90.00
_cell.angle_gamma   90.00
#
_symmetry.space_group_name_H-M   'P 1'
#
loop_
_entity.id
_entity.type
_entity.pdbx_description
1 polymer ?
#
loop_
_entity_poly.entity_id
_entity_poly.type
_entity_poly.pdbx_seq_one_letter_code
_entity_poly.pdbx_strand_id
1 'polypeptide(L)'
;MIDIYKHLKSATTGDERAEEKHDMEVFMKSQELAEKYGIIRESGSFVPTDMSLADSVFEAAVELLTSVGIYCIDTKKSIKIDEEDIRRSVNSSKVLEIGRFKEKVIVPFRYTMDSEPPVIIGGPMGGTVSEENFLEVHLSSAMEPIVQGVYAGALEKMGGKGIRGKTPFEMLAALKEARQERLATKLAGREGLALMGPGTPTISPAYMLVSSEELYSTADVQEVYQLDELKTDYETFYKSIFHLEHGNHFLSGQCPVFGGTGIGTPEGLAIVDVAETIQSKIVTGASIHLSGAVHVNTHSSSTEEIMWASNLSSMAISRNMHHYTGRYYWNLAGCCTDMMFYETAAQAIGDTVSGRDMLVGPVGARGAGADQSTGLESRFMGEIAHLATGLTLEEANEAVSKIYTKYENFLQYPPEGKPFNECYKVRSEYEMKPTEEYLKLYRDIFTEIESYCNIE
;
A
#
# COMPACT_ATOMS: atom_id res chain seq x y z
N MET A 1 20.32 4.14 -15.11
CA MET A 1 19.56 3.21 -15.98
C MET A 1 19.52 1.90 -15.22
N ILE A 2 18.32 1.38 -14.91
CA ILE A 2 18.16 0.11 -14.19
C ILE A 2 18.68 -1.02 -15.09
N ASP A 3 19.55 -1.88 -14.56
CA ASP A 3 20.08 -3.03 -15.29
C ASP A 3 19.27 -4.29 -14.97
N ILE A 4 18.01 -4.29 -15.39
CA ILE A 4 17.09 -5.42 -15.16
C ILE A 4 17.65 -6.71 -15.78
N TYR A 5 18.43 -6.61 -16.86
CA TYR A 5 19.13 -7.74 -17.47
C TYR A 5 20.17 -8.36 -16.54
N LYS A 6 20.97 -7.56 -15.82
CA LYS A 6 21.89 -8.06 -14.78
C LYS A 6 21.16 -8.88 -13.73
N HIS A 7 20.04 -8.38 -13.21
CA HIS A 7 19.27 -9.08 -12.17
C HIS A 7 18.60 -10.35 -12.70
N LEU A 8 18.01 -10.31 -13.90
CA LEU A 8 17.42 -11.50 -14.54
C LEU A 8 18.48 -12.56 -14.87
N LYS A 9 19.67 -12.15 -15.32
CA LYS A 9 20.79 -13.06 -15.50
C LYS A 9 21.17 -13.70 -14.17
N SER A 10 21.32 -12.92 -13.11
CA SER A 10 21.59 -13.45 -11.76
C SER A 10 20.49 -14.39 -11.28
N ALA A 11 19.22 -14.15 -11.61
CA ALA A 11 18.11 -15.03 -11.25
C ALA A 11 18.27 -16.43 -11.87
N THR A 12 18.93 -16.55 -13.03
CA THR A 12 19.12 -17.85 -13.71
C THR A 12 20.47 -18.50 -13.43
N THR A 13 21.50 -17.71 -13.11
CA THR A 13 22.88 -18.21 -12.90
C THR A 13 23.34 -18.16 -11.45
N GLY A 14 22.56 -17.57 -10.55
CA GLY A 14 22.89 -17.43 -9.13
C GLY A 14 22.95 -18.75 -8.38
N ASP A 15 23.32 -18.67 -7.11
CA ASP A 15 23.44 -19.84 -6.25
C ASP A 15 22.07 -20.44 -5.95
N GLU A 16 21.99 -21.76 -6.00
CA GLU A 16 20.75 -22.49 -5.69
C GLU A 16 20.50 -22.48 -4.17
N ARG A 17 19.27 -22.19 -3.78
CA ARG A 17 18.85 -22.11 -2.38
C ARG A 17 17.43 -22.69 -2.23
N ALA A 18 17.19 -23.41 -1.13
CA ALA A 18 15.83 -23.79 -0.76
C ALA A 18 15.09 -22.56 -0.22
N GLU A 19 13.82 -22.43 -0.55
CA GLU A 19 13.00 -21.27 -0.14
C GLU A 19 12.95 -21.12 1.39
N GLU A 20 12.69 -22.20 2.13
CA GLU A 20 12.68 -22.19 3.61
C GLU A 20 14.02 -21.70 4.20
N LYS A 21 15.13 -22.00 3.51
CA LYS A 21 16.46 -21.53 3.94
C LYS A 21 16.60 -20.03 3.70
N HIS A 22 16.06 -19.51 2.60
CA HIS A 22 16.03 -18.07 2.34
C HIS A 22 15.23 -17.35 3.43
N ASP A 23 14.01 -17.82 3.72
CA ASP A 23 13.14 -17.21 4.72
C ASP A 23 13.81 -17.19 6.10
N MET A 24 14.46 -18.29 6.49
CA MET A 24 15.20 -18.36 7.75
C MET A 24 16.44 -17.46 7.78
N GLU A 25 17.12 -17.26 6.65
CA GLU A 25 18.24 -16.31 6.56
C GLU A 25 17.76 -14.86 6.69
N VAL A 26 16.63 -14.49 6.06
CA VAL A 26 15.99 -13.17 6.23
C VAL A 26 15.63 -12.94 7.70
N PHE A 27 14.98 -13.92 8.33
CA PHE A 27 14.60 -13.87 9.73
C PHE A 27 15.82 -13.68 10.64
N MET A 28 16.81 -14.58 10.58
CA MET A 28 17.95 -14.52 11.49
C MET A 28 18.77 -13.25 11.28
N LYS A 29 18.98 -12.85 10.01
CA LYS A 29 19.83 -11.70 9.70
C LYS A 29 19.15 -10.39 10.08
N SER A 30 17.84 -10.25 9.89
CA SER A 30 17.11 -9.04 10.34
C SER A 30 17.18 -8.86 11.86
N GLN A 31 17.08 -9.94 12.65
CA GLN A 31 17.24 -9.89 14.10
C GLN A 31 18.67 -9.51 14.53
N GLU A 32 19.68 -10.15 13.92
CA GLU A 32 21.09 -9.81 14.16
C GLU A 32 21.37 -8.33 13.86
N LEU A 33 20.80 -7.81 12.77
CA LEU A 33 20.97 -6.42 12.36
C LEU A 33 20.23 -5.45 13.28
N ALA A 34 19.03 -5.80 13.76
CA ALA A 34 18.33 -5.00 14.76
C ALA A 34 19.20 -4.81 16.02
N GLU A 35 19.81 -5.89 16.52
CA GLU A 35 20.74 -5.82 17.66
C GLU A 35 22.00 -5.01 17.34
N LYS A 36 22.63 -5.28 16.19
CA LYS A 36 23.88 -4.62 15.75
C LYS A 36 23.73 -3.11 15.63
N TYR A 37 22.60 -2.65 15.09
CA TYR A 37 22.32 -1.24 14.85
C TYR A 37 21.57 -0.57 16.01
N GLY A 38 21.30 -1.30 17.09
CA GLY A 38 20.59 -0.76 18.26
C GLY A 38 19.16 -0.33 17.96
N ILE A 39 18.51 -1.01 17.00
CA ILE A 39 17.13 -0.73 16.62
C ILE A 39 16.22 -1.39 17.66
N ILE A 40 15.46 -0.59 18.41
CA ILE A 40 14.61 -1.08 19.51
C ILE A 40 13.30 -0.29 19.49
N ARG A 41 12.17 -1.00 19.49
CA ARG A 41 10.86 -0.39 19.74
C ARG A 41 10.65 -0.18 21.23
N GLU A 42 10.38 1.05 21.62
CA GLU A 42 9.90 1.36 22.96
C GLU A 42 8.42 0.97 23.10
N SER A 43 8.05 0.43 24.26
CA SER A 43 6.66 0.05 24.55
C SER A 43 5.73 1.25 24.43
N GLY A 44 4.63 1.10 23.68
CA GLY A 44 3.66 2.19 23.46
C GLY A 44 4.12 3.25 22.44
N SER A 45 5.23 3.03 21.72
CA SER A 45 5.61 3.83 20.56
C SER A 45 4.90 3.31 19.30
N PHE A 46 4.18 4.20 18.63
CA PHE A 46 3.52 3.99 17.33
C PHE A 46 4.17 4.82 16.23
N VAL A 47 4.58 6.05 16.57
CA VAL A 47 5.33 6.94 15.69
C VAL A 47 6.71 7.14 16.32
N PRO A 48 7.80 6.68 15.70
CA PRO A 48 9.15 6.91 16.20
C PRO A 48 9.48 8.40 16.23
N THR A 49 10.04 8.88 17.35
CA THR A 49 10.48 10.28 17.51
C THR A 49 11.98 10.46 17.33
N ASP A 50 12.77 9.38 17.49
CA ASP A 50 14.21 9.39 17.24
C ASP A 50 14.52 9.26 15.75
N MET A 51 14.88 10.39 15.13
CA MET A 51 15.26 10.46 13.72
C MET A 51 16.54 9.69 13.39
N SER A 52 17.44 9.45 14.36
CA SER A 52 18.68 8.70 14.12
C SER A 52 18.41 7.21 13.94
N LEU A 53 17.33 6.70 14.54
CA LEU A 53 16.88 5.32 14.38
C LEU A 53 16.53 5.02 12.92
N ALA A 54 15.95 5.98 12.20
CA ALA A 54 15.61 5.86 10.79
C ALA A 54 16.85 5.61 9.90
N ASP A 55 17.95 6.31 10.20
CA ASP A 55 19.21 6.13 9.46
C ASP A 55 19.85 4.76 9.76
N SER A 56 19.77 4.31 11.02
CA SER A 56 20.19 2.96 11.44
C SER A 56 19.42 1.85 10.71
N VAL A 57 18.10 1.99 10.58
CA VAL A 57 17.26 1.02 9.84
C VAL A 57 17.63 0.98 8.36
N PHE A 58 17.90 2.13 7.74
CA PHE A 58 18.33 2.17 6.34
C PHE A 58 19.64 1.41 6.13
N GLU A 59 20.65 1.66 6.97
CA GLU A 59 21.94 0.95 6.88
C GLU A 59 21.80 -0.56 7.18
N ALA A 60 20.96 -0.93 8.13
CA ALA A 60 20.63 -2.33 8.39
C ALA A 60 19.98 -3.00 7.17
N ALA A 61 19.05 -2.33 6.49
CA ALA A 61 18.39 -2.85 5.29
C ALA A 61 19.35 -3.04 4.12
N VAL A 62 20.29 -2.11 3.93
CA VAL A 62 21.38 -2.25 2.94
C VAL A 62 22.23 -3.49 3.23
N GLU A 63 22.60 -3.71 4.49
CA GLU A 63 23.36 -4.90 4.89
C GLU A 63 22.54 -6.19 4.73
N LEU A 64 21.25 -6.16 5.05
CA LEU A 64 20.34 -7.30 4.86
C LEU A 64 20.31 -7.73 3.38
N LEU A 65 20.04 -6.79 2.47
CA LEU A 65 19.97 -7.06 1.03
C LEU A 65 21.28 -7.59 0.46
N THR A 66 22.39 -6.98 0.84
CA THR A 66 23.71 -7.34 0.27
C THR A 66 24.24 -8.66 0.83
N SER A 67 23.80 -9.06 2.03
CA SER A 67 24.19 -10.33 2.65
C SER A 67 23.29 -11.50 2.25
N VAL A 68 21.96 -11.32 2.23
CA VAL A 68 21.00 -12.39 1.94
C VAL A 68 20.72 -12.51 0.44
N GLY A 69 20.64 -11.37 -0.27
CA GLY A 69 20.17 -11.28 -1.65
C GLY A 69 18.66 -11.44 -1.77
N ILE A 70 18.17 -11.54 -3.00
CA ILE A 70 16.74 -11.69 -3.33
C ILE A 70 16.51 -13.07 -3.94
N TYR A 71 15.48 -13.80 -3.52
CA TYR A 71 15.23 -15.14 -4.01
C TYR A 71 14.25 -15.18 -5.19
N CYS A 72 14.64 -15.81 -6.30
CA CYS A 72 13.75 -16.07 -7.42
C CYS A 72 13.12 -17.46 -7.30
N ILE A 73 11.80 -17.52 -7.09
CA ILE A 73 11.11 -18.78 -6.80
C ILE A 73 11.08 -19.74 -8.01
N ASP A 74 11.03 -19.21 -9.24
CA ASP A 74 10.96 -20.03 -10.46
C ASP A 74 12.24 -20.80 -10.72
N THR A 75 13.39 -20.19 -10.40
CA THR A 75 14.71 -20.79 -10.62
C THR A 75 15.32 -21.40 -9.37
N LYS A 76 14.73 -21.09 -8.20
CA LYS A 76 15.24 -21.44 -6.87
C LYS A 76 16.65 -20.91 -6.62
N LYS A 77 16.92 -19.70 -7.09
CA LYS A 77 18.25 -19.08 -7.04
C LYS A 77 18.24 -17.69 -6.42
N SER A 78 19.36 -17.34 -5.80
CA SER A 78 19.57 -16.02 -5.20
C SER A 78 20.13 -15.03 -6.23
N ILE A 79 19.48 -13.87 -6.32
CA ILE A 79 19.94 -12.67 -7.01
C ILE A 79 20.82 -11.90 -6.03
N LYS A 80 22.10 -11.74 -6.39
CA LYS A 80 23.03 -10.96 -5.59
C LYS A 80 22.79 -9.47 -5.82
N ILE A 81 22.76 -8.71 -4.73
CA ILE A 81 22.67 -7.25 -4.74
C ILE A 81 24.01 -6.67 -4.30
N ASP A 82 24.55 -5.76 -5.11
CA ASP A 82 25.80 -5.07 -4.81
C ASP A 82 25.49 -3.75 -4.09
N GLU A 83 26.21 -3.46 -3.00
CA GLU A 83 26.00 -2.23 -2.24
C GLU A 83 26.18 -0.98 -3.12
N GLU A 84 27.16 -1.00 -4.04
CA GLU A 84 27.39 0.11 -4.96
C GLU A 84 26.17 0.43 -5.83
N ASP A 85 25.39 -0.57 -6.24
CA ASP A 85 24.15 -0.34 -6.99
C ASP A 85 23.11 0.39 -6.14
N ILE A 86 22.97 0.00 -4.87
CA ILE A 86 22.08 0.68 -3.92
C ILE A 86 22.54 2.13 -3.75
N ARG A 87 23.81 2.36 -3.40
CA ARG A 87 24.38 3.69 -3.15
C ARG A 87 24.30 4.61 -4.36
N ARG A 88 24.42 4.10 -5.59
CA ARG A 88 24.23 4.89 -6.82
C ARG A 88 22.76 5.27 -7.06
N SER A 89 21.83 4.46 -6.57
CA SER A 89 20.40 4.67 -6.80
C SER A 89 19.76 5.66 -5.82
N VAL A 90 20.34 5.89 -4.64
CA VAL A 90 19.69 6.61 -3.53
C VAL A 90 19.19 8.00 -3.93
N ASN A 91 19.95 8.78 -4.69
CA ASN A 91 19.57 10.16 -5.05
C ASN A 91 18.81 10.28 -6.39
N SER A 92 18.54 9.16 -7.06
CA SER A 92 17.93 9.17 -8.40
C SER A 92 16.47 8.77 -8.35
N SER A 93 15.55 9.68 -8.70
CA SER A 93 14.16 9.32 -8.98
C SER A 93 13.69 10.06 -10.22
N LYS A 94 12.83 9.43 -11.02
CA LYS A 94 12.07 10.17 -12.03
C LYS A 94 10.90 10.83 -11.32
N VAL A 95 10.50 12.02 -11.77
CA VAL A 95 9.26 12.64 -11.28
C VAL A 95 8.11 11.67 -11.55
N LEU A 96 7.32 11.39 -10.52
CA LEU A 96 6.10 10.59 -10.63
C LEU A 96 4.92 11.54 -10.83
N GLU A 97 4.28 11.41 -11.97
CA GLU A 97 3.08 12.16 -12.33
C GLU A 97 1.95 11.20 -12.65
N ILE A 98 0.79 11.45 -12.06
CA ILE A 98 -0.39 10.60 -12.22
C ILE A 98 -1.59 11.44 -12.66
N GLY A 99 -2.57 10.80 -13.30
CA GLY A 99 -3.79 11.44 -13.77
C GLY A 99 -3.59 12.32 -15.01
N ARG A 100 -4.71 12.75 -15.58
CA ARG A 100 -4.79 13.50 -16.84
C ARG A 100 -5.66 14.74 -16.69
N PHE A 101 -5.52 15.65 -17.65
CA PHE A 101 -6.34 16.86 -17.73
C PHE A 101 -6.28 17.67 -16.42
N LYS A 102 -7.43 17.99 -15.83
CA LYS A 102 -7.55 18.73 -14.56
C LYS A 102 -7.21 17.90 -13.32
N GLU A 103 -7.11 16.58 -13.44
CA GLU A 103 -6.86 15.64 -12.34
C GLU A 103 -5.38 15.23 -12.25
N LYS A 104 -4.51 15.88 -13.04
CA LYS A 104 -3.07 15.61 -13.03
C LYS A 104 -2.46 16.03 -11.70
N VAL A 105 -1.73 15.12 -11.07
CA VAL A 105 -1.03 15.32 -9.80
C VAL A 105 0.43 14.94 -9.97
N ILE A 106 1.33 15.82 -9.55
CA ILE A 106 2.73 15.46 -9.31
C ILE A 106 2.78 14.88 -7.90
N VAL A 107 3.19 13.63 -7.76
CA VAL A 107 3.31 13.01 -6.43
C VAL A 107 4.43 13.74 -5.69
N PRO A 108 4.17 14.31 -4.49
CA PRO A 108 5.18 15.00 -3.73
C PRO A 108 6.20 13.99 -3.22
N PHE A 109 7.44 14.42 -3.12
CA PHE A 109 8.45 13.67 -2.38
C PHE A 109 8.47 14.22 -0.96
N ARG A 110 7.81 13.53 -0.04
CA ARG A 110 7.57 13.99 1.32
C ARG A 110 8.70 13.56 2.25
N TYR A 111 8.97 14.41 3.21
CA TYR A 111 9.87 14.12 4.31
C TYR A 111 9.09 14.00 5.62
N THR A 112 9.77 13.58 6.68
CA THR A 112 9.18 13.57 8.02
C THR A 112 8.68 14.97 8.41
N MET A 113 7.43 15.05 8.88
CA MET A 113 6.69 16.28 9.20
C MET A 113 6.57 17.26 8.03
N ASP A 114 6.48 16.76 6.80
CA ASP A 114 6.22 17.62 5.64
C ASP A 114 4.84 18.27 5.73
N SER A 115 4.81 19.58 5.45
CA SER A 115 3.59 20.39 5.42
C SER A 115 2.68 20.11 4.21
N GLU A 116 3.21 19.53 3.14
CA GLU A 116 2.39 19.07 2.02
C GLU A 116 1.72 17.74 2.40
N PRO A 117 0.42 17.55 2.17
CA PRO A 117 -0.27 16.28 2.45
C PRO A 117 0.13 15.19 1.44
N PRO A 118 0.05 13.89 1.81
CA PRO A 118 0.24 12.79 0.87
C PRO A 118 -0.85 12.75 -0.20
N VAL A 119 -0.55 12.10 -1.32
CA VAL A 119 -1.58 11.78 -2.34
C VAL A 119 -2.54 10.73 -1.82
N ILE A 120 -3.83 10.98 -1.97
CA ILE A 120 -4.89 10.10 -1.52
C ILE A 120 -5.42 9.26 -2.68
N ILE A 121 -5.21 7.95 -2.61
CA ILE A 121 -5.77 6.99 -3.55
C ILE A 121 -6.88 6.22 -2.84
N GLY A 122 -8.11 6.50 -3.23
CA GLY A 122 -9.28 5.86 -2.65
C GLY A 122 -9.62 4.54 -3.33
N GLY A 123 -10.58 3.82 -2.77
CA GLY A 123 -11.12 2.60 -3.38
C GLY A 123 -10.74 1.31 -2.63
N PRO A 124 -11.25 0.18 -3.13
CA PRO A 124 -11.20 -1.11 -2.43
C PRO A 124 -9.84 -1.79 -2.36
N MET A 125 -8.82 -1.33 -3.11
CA MET A 125 -7.42 -1.74 -2.92
C MET A 125 -7.21 -3.27 -2.91
N GLY A 126 -7.67 -3.95 -3.97
CA GLY A 126 -7.63 -5.42 -4.08
C GLY A 126 -8.64 -6.16 -3.20
N GLY A 127 -9.39 -5.46 -2.34
CA GLY A 127 -10.51 -5.99 -1.59
C GLY A 127 -11.57 -6.57 -2.52
N THR A 128 -12.25 -7.63 -2.06
CA THR A 128 -13.27 -8.31 -2.87
C THR A 128 -14.47 -7.40 -3.12
N VAL A 129 -14.86 -7.25 -4.38
CA VAL A 129 -16.04 -6.46 -4.77
C VAL A 129 -16.97 -7.33 -5.62
N SER A 130 -18.25 -7.31 -5.29
CA SER A 130 -19.25 -8.09 -6.00
C SER A 130 -19.44 -7.56 -7.43
N GLU A 131 -19.88 -8.45 -8.32
CA GLU A 131 -20.12 -8.09 -9.73
C GLU A 131 -21.17 -6.98 -9.89
N GLU A 132 -22.13 -6.91 -8.96
CA GLU A 132 -23.24 -5.96 -8.96
C GLU A 132 -22.79 -4.57 -8.48
N ASN A 133 -21.99 -4.50 -7.42
CA ASN A 133 -21.58 -3.25 -6.81
C ASN A 133 -20.27 -2.69 -7.40
N PHE A 134 -19.60 -3.42 -8.31
CA PHE A 134 -18.27 -3.05 -8.80
C PHE A 134 -18.17 -1.60 -9.31
N LEU A 135 -19.11 -1.17 -10.16
CA LEU A 135 -19.09 0.21 -10.67
C LEU A 135 -19.33 1.25 -9.56
N GLU A 136 -20.28 0.98 -8.68
CA GLU A 136 -20.77 1.94 -7.68
C GLU A 136 -19.78 2.14 -6.53
N VAL A 137 -19.10 1.08 -6.11
CA VAL A 137 -18.01 1.16 -5.12
C VAL A 137 -16.89 2.08 -5.62
N HIS A 138 -16.39 1.87 -6.84
CA HIS A 138 -15.34 2.72 -7.41
C HIS A 138 -15.84 4.14 -7.69
N LEU A 139 -17.09 4.29 -8.15
CA LEU A 139 -17.71 5.60 -8.35
C LEU A 139 -17.79 6.37 -7.03
N SER A 140 -18.07 5.69 -5.91
CA SER A 140 -18.19 6.33 -4.61
C SER A 140 -16.88 6.99 -4.18
N SER A 141 -15.73 6.35 -4.42
CA SER A 141 -14.41 6.94 -4.19
C SER A 141 -14.06 8.01 -5.22
N ALA A 142 -14.38 7.81 -6.50
CA ALA A 142 -14.11 8.79 -7.56
C ALA A 142 -14.85 10.13 -7.33
N MET A 143 -16.06 10.08 -6.75
CA MET A 143 -16.85 11.26 -6.40
C MET A 143 -16.24 12.10 -5.28
N GLU A 144 -15.29 11.56 -4.52
CA GLU A 144 -14.72 12.27 -3.37
C GLU A 144 -13.68 13.32 -3.80
N PRO A 145 -13.90 14.61 -3.53
CA PRO A 145 -13.04 15.68 -4.04
C PRO A 145 -11.58 15.57 -3.60
N ILE A 146 -11.34 15.02 -2.41
CA ILE A 146 -10.00 14.84 -1.83
C ILE A 146 -9.22 13.68 -2.44
N VAL A 147 -9.92 12.73 -3.06
CA VAL A 147 -9.31 11.56 -3.71
C VAL A 147 -8.71 11.98 -5.04
N GLN A 148 -7.44 11.61 -5.27
CA GLN A 148 -6.63 11.99 -6.44
C GLN A 148 -6.39 10.80 -7.39
N GLY A 149 -6.75 9.59 -6.97
CA GLY A 149 -6.79 8.40 -7.82
C GLY A 149 -7.65 7.30 -7.20
N VAL A 150 -7.99 6.29 -7.99
CA VAL A 150 -8.81 5.16 -7.54
C VAL A 150 -8.05 3.85 -7.72
N TYR A 151 -7.93 3.09 -6.65
CA TYR A 151 -7.37 1.74 -6.66
C TYR A 151 -8.45 0.71 -6.95
N ALA A 152 -8.12 -0.24 -7.82
CA ALA A 152 -8.95 -1.34 -8.24
C ALA A 152 -9.37 -2.27 -7.09
N GLY A 153 -10.59 -2.79 -7.16
CA GLY A 153 -11.03 -3.92 -6.34
C GLY A 153 -10.83 -5.23 -7.08
N ALA A 154 -10.85 -6.35 -6.36
CA ALA A 154 -10.87 -7.67 -6.99
C ALA A 154 -12.31 -8.08 -7.30
N LEU A 155 -12.65 -8.20 -8.58
CA LEU A 155 -13.97 -8.64 -9.03
C LEU A 155 -14.21 -10.10 -8.60
N GLU A 156 -15.24 -10.34 -7.80
CA GLU A 156 -15.52 -11.68 -7.26
C GLU A 156 -16.03 -12.65 -8.35
N LYS A 157 -16.89 -12.13 -9.25
CA LYS A 157 -17.63 -12.92 -10.24
C LYS A 157 -17.72 -12.23 -11.58
N MET A 158 -17.78 -13.02 -12.65
CA MET A 158 -18.09 -12.57 -14.00
C MET A 158 -19.16 -13.46 -14.62
N GLY A 159 -20.32 -12.87 -14.95
CA GLY A 159 -21.50 -13.58 -15.44
C GLY A 159 -22.11 -14.49 -14.37
N GLY A 160 -22.09 -14.06 -13.11
CA GLY A 160 -22.60 -14.82 -11.96
C GLY A 160 -21.76 -16.03 -11.55
N LYS A 161 -20.55 -16.18 -12.12
CA LYS A 161 -19.63 -17.29 -11.83
C LYS A 161 -18.30 -16.76 -11.33
N GLY A 162 -17.71 -17.47 -10.37
CA GLY A 162 -16.35 -17.16 -9.89
C GLY A 162 -15.33 -17.21 -11.04
N ILE A 163 -14.37 -16.30 -11.01
CA ILE A 163 -13.32 -16.21 -12.02
C ILE A 163 -12.29 -17.30 -11.74
N ARG A 164 -12.03 -18.15 -12.74
CA ARG A 164 -11.06 -19.24 -12.59
C ARG A 164 -9.65 -18.71 -12.77
N GLY A 165 -8.88 -18.70 -11.68
CA GLY A 165 -7.48 -18.33 -11.67
C GLY A 165 -6.61 -19.13 -12.66
N LYS A 166 -5.57 -18.50 -13.19
CA LYS A 166 -4.61 -18.99 -14.17
C LYS A 166 -5.27 -19.49 -15.47
N THR A 167 -6.30 -18.79 -15.95
CA THR A 167 -6.99 -19.09 -17.21
C THR A 167 -7.29 -17.84 -18.04
N PRO A 168 -7.60 -17.96 -19.35
CA PRO A 168 -8.00 -16.81 -20.18
C PRO A 168 -9.24 -16.05 -19.69
N PHE A 169 -10.02 -16.60 -18.75
CA PHE A 169 -11.14 -15.86 -18.15
C PHE A 169 -10.67 -14.62 -17.38
N GLU A 170 -9.46 -14.63 -16.83
CA GLU A 170 -8.89 -13.45 -16.17
C GLU A 170 -8.70 -12.27 -17.12
N MET A 171 -8.39 -12.53 -18.41
CA MET A 171 -8.25 -11.47 -19.39
C MET A 171 -9.59 -10.76 -19.64
N LEU A 172 -10.69 -11.52 -19.68
CA LEU A 172 -12.03 -10.94 -19.81
C LEU A 172 -12.45 -10.21 -18.52
N ALA A 173 -12.08 -10.75 -17.35
CA ALA A 173 -12.36 -10.13 -16.07
C ALA A 173 -11.60 -8.82 -15.88
N ALA A 174 -10.29 -8.79 -16.18
CA ALA A 174 -9.47 -7.57 -16.14
C ALA A 174 -10.00 -6.50 -17.10
N LEU A 175 -10.42 -6.86 -18.32
CA LEU A 175 -11.07 -5.92 -19.23
C LEU A 175 -12.39 -5.39 -18.69
N LYS A 176 -13.19 -6.22 -18.00
CA LYS A 176 -14.45 -5.80 -17.38
C LYS A 176 -14.18 -4.81 -16.24
N GLU A 177 -13.28 -5.17 -15.34
CA GLU A 177 -12.81 -4.33 -14.23
C GLU A 177 -12.35 -2.95 -14.75
N ALA A 178 -11.34 -2.93 -15.62
CA ALA A 178 -10.72 -1.69 -16.10
C ALA A 178 -11.74 -0.77 -16.80
N ARG A 179 -12.71 -1.35 -17.52
CA ARG A 179 -13.79 -0.59 -18.15
C ARG A 179 -14.74 0.01 -17.12
N GLN A 180 -15.09 -0.72 -16.07
CA GLN A 180 -15.97 -0.23 -15.01
C GLN A 180 -15.29 0.85 -14.18
N GLU A 181 -14.01 0.71 -13.87
CA GLU A 181 -13.22 1.73 -13.16
C GLU A 181 -13.10 3.02 -13.97
N ARG A 182 -12.69 2.91 -15.25
CA ARG A 182 -12.63 4.09 -16.10
C ARG A 182 -14.02 4.71 -16.29
N LEU A 183 -15.08 3.91 -16.41
CA LEU A 183 -16.45 4.41 -16.44
C LEU A 183 -16.82 5.15 -15.15
N ALA A 184 -16.43 4.65 -13.97
CA ALA A 184 -16.66 5.31 -12.69
C ALA A 184 -16.04 6.72 -12.68
N THR A 185 -14.80 6.89 -13.14
CA THR A 185 -14.16 8.22 -13.23
C THR A 185 -14.92 9.16 -14.18
N LYS A 186 -15.47 8.64 -15.29
CA LYS A 186 -16.26 9.43 -16.24
C LYS A 186 -17.60 9.86 -15.66
N LEU A 187 -18.31 8.95 -14.97
CA LEU A 187 -19.58 9.23 -14.31
C LEU A 187 -19.42 10.25 -13.17
N ALA A 188 -18.29 10.21 -12.45
CA ALA A 188 -17.92 11.23 -11.47
C ALA A 188 -17.60 12.61 -12.09
N GLY A 189 -17.53 12.74 -13.42
CA GLY A 189 -17.12 13.97 -14.10
C GLY A 189 -15.62 14.27 -13.94
N ARG A 190 -14.82 13.24 -13.65
CA ARG A 190 -13.39 13.28 -13.32
C ARG A 190 -12.62 12.24 -14.14
N GLU A 191 -12.89 12.16 -15.44
CA GLU A 191 -12.30 11.18 -16.37
C GLU A 191 -10.76 11.11 -16.32
N GLY A 192 -10.12 12.21 -15.93
CA GLY A 192 -8.68 12.29 -15.78
C GLY A 192 -8.11 11.64 -14.51
N LEU A 193 -8.93 11.18 -13.55
CA LEU A 193 -8.44 10.55 -12.32
C LEU A 193 -7.49 9.39 -12.65
N ALA A 194 -6.40 9.31 -11.89
CA ALA A 194 -5.48 8.20 -11.97
C ALA A 194 -6.17 6.91 -11.53
N LEU A 195 -5.96 5.83 -12.26
CA LEU A 195 -6.27 4.47 -11.83
C LEU A 195 -5.02 3.80 -11.27
N MET A 196 -5.22 2.92 -10.30
CA MET A 196 -4.19 2.02 -9.77
C MET A 196 -4.70 0.59 -9.73
N GLY A 197 -3.92 -0.37 -10.18
CA GLY A 197 -4.35 -1.77 -10.40
C GLY A 197 -3.72 -2.34 -11.68
N PRO A 198 -4.38 -3.28 -12.38
CA PRO A 198 -5.67 -3.93 -12.08
C PRO A 198 -5.61 -4.86 -10.85
N GLY A 199 -6.73 -5.07 -10.16
CA GLY A 199 -6.82 -5.85 -8.91
C GLY A 199 -7.32 -7.29 -9.07
N THR A 200 -8.07 -7.61 -10.13
CA THR A 200 -8.58 -8.97 -10.38
C THR A 200 -7.55 -9.99 -10.90
N PRO A 201 -6.65 -9.66 -11.84
CA PRO A 201 -5.84 -10.68 -12.50
C PRO A 201 -4.70 -11.21 -11.62
N THR A 202 -4.27 -12.43 -11.94
CA THR A 202 -3.11 -13.13 -11.34
C THR A 202 -2.08 -13.56 -12.39
N ILE A 203 -2.36 -13.36 -13.68
CA ILE A 203 -1.45 -13.68 -14.79
C ILE A 203 -1.00 -12.43 -15.55
N SER A 204 0.27 -12.34 -15.88
CA SER A 204 0.89 -11.20 -16.58
C SER A 204 0.16 -10.80 -17.87
N PRO A 205 -0.31 -11.72 -18.75
CA PRO A 205 -1.06 -11.33 -19.94
C PRO A 205 -2.32 -10.52 -19.65
N ALA A 206 -2.99 -10.74 -18.52
CA ALA A 206 -4.19 -10.00 -18.15
C ALA A 206 -3.85 -8.60 -17.59
N TYR A 207 -2.77 -8.45 -16.80
CA TYR A 207 -2.24 -7.14 -16.38
C TYR A 207 -1.84 -6.29 -17.58
N MET A 208 -1.07 -6.86 -18.51
CA MET A 208 -0.58 -6.13 -19.69
C MET A 208 -1.70 -5.77 -20.67
N LEU A 209 -2.75 -6.60 -20.76
CA LEU A 209 -3.88 -6.38 -21.68
C LEU A 209 -4.63 -5.06 -21.44
N VAL A 210 -4.76 -4.65 -20.17
CA VAL A 210 -5.49 -3.43 -19.82
C VAL A 210 -4.62 -2.17 -19.91
N SER A 211 -3.31 -2.33 -20.14
CA SER A 211 -2.39 -1.22 -20.37
C SER A 211 -2.61 -0.60 -21.74
N SER A 212 -3.42 0.47 -21.77
CA SER A 212 -3.89 1.15 -22.98
C SER A 212 -4.38 2.54 -22.65
N GLU A 213 -4.33 3.46 -23.61
CA GLU A 213 -4.72 4.87 -23.41
C GLU A 213 -6.17 5.04 -22.93
N GLU A 214 -7.08 4.14 -23.36
CA GLU A 214 -8.49 4.18 -22.99
C GLU A 214 -8.80 3.59 -21.61
N LEU A 215 -7.90 2.77 -21.05
CA LEU A 215 -8.08 2.09 -19.77
C LEU A 215 -7.02 2.57 -18.76
N TYR A 216 -5.97 1.78 -18.55
CA TYR A 216 -4.79 2.17 -17.77
C TYR A 216 -3.70 2.71 -18.70
N SER A 217 -3.70 4.02 -18.88
CA SER A 217 -2.78 4.82 -19.68
C SER A 217 -1.42 4.98 -19.01
N THR A 218 -0.49 5.70 -19.67
CA THR A 218 0.81 6.07 -19.08
C THR A 218 0.70 7.02 -17.88
N ALA A 219 -0.47 7.62 -17.66
CA ALA A 219 -0.76 8.48 -16.52
C ALA A 219 -1.39 7.72 -15.33
N ASP A 220 -1.58 6.42 -15.45
CA ASP A 220 -2.08 5.54 -14.40
C ASP A 220 -0.91 4.72 -13.82
N VAL A 221 -1.00 4.31 -12.56
CA VAL A 221 0.09 3.54 -11.90
C VAL A 221 -0.29 2.07 -11.87
N GLN A 222 0.39 1.27 -12.67
CA GLN A 222 0.06 -0.14 -12.84
C GLN A 222 0.76 -1.03 -11.81
N GLU A 223 0.12 -2.10 -11.39
CA GLU A 223 0.58 -2.93 -10.28
C GLU A 223 1.52 -4.07 -10.71
N VAL A 224 2.66 -4.14 -10.03
CA VAL A 224 3.64 -5.23 -10.13
C VAL A 224 3.97 -5.74 -8.72
N TYR A 225 3.19 -6.69 -8.21
CA TYR A 225 3.54 -7.33 -6.94
C TYR A 225 4.87 -8.09 -7.01
N GLN A 226 5.69 -7.88 -5.98
CA GLN A 226 6.77 -8.77 -5.61
C GLN A 226 6.29 -9.74 -4.53
N LEU A 227 7.12 -10.73 -4.21
CA LEU A 227 6.78 -11.77 -3.23
C LEU A 227 7.47 -11.48 -1.90
N ASP A 228 6.79 -11.85 -0.81
CA ASP A 228 7.29 -11.66 0.55
C ASP A 228 8.07 -12.91 1.03
N GLU A 229 9.20 -12.81 1.74
CA GLU A 229 10.02 -11.62 2.02
C GLU A 229 11.28 -11.65 1.13
N LEU A 230 11.66 -10.51 0.56
CA LEU A 230 12.84 -10.41 -0.33
C LEU A 230 12.84 -11.45 -1.46
N LYS A 231 11.69 -11.65 -2.10
CA LYS A 231 11.49 -12.62 -3.19
C LYS A 231 10.99 -11.94 -4.47
N THR A 232 11.17 -12.64 -5.58
CA THR A 232 10.63 -12.27 -6.90
C THR A 232 10.29 -13.53 -7.69
N ASP A 233 9.54 -13.35 -8.77
CA ASP A 233 9.20 -14.40 -9.72
C ASP A 233 9.30 -13.88 -11.17
N TYR A 234 9.07 -14.77 -12.13
CA TYR A 234 9.02 -14.40 -13.54
C TYR A 234 7.82 -13.52 -13.90
N GLU A 235 6.69 -13.65 -13.20
CA GLU A 235 5.52 -12.77 -13.42
C GLU A 235 5.87 -11.31 -13.11
N THR A 236 6.62 -11.06 -12.03
CA THR A 236 7.17 -9.75 -11.67
C THR A 236 8.06 -9.23 -12.80
N PHE A 237 8.99 -10.04 -13.31
CA PHE A 237 9.89 -9.62 -14.39
C PHE A 237 9.16 -9.35 -15.70
N TYR A 238 8.18 -10.17 -16.09
CA TYR A 238 7.39 -9.95 -17.30
C TYR A 238 6.69 -8.59 -17.28
N LYS A 239 6.02 -8.27 -16.17
CA LYS A 239 5.32 -6.99 -16.00
C LYS A 239 6.31 -5.82 -15.91
N SER A 240 7.39 -5.96 -15.14
CA SER A 240 8.41 -4.91 -14.99
C SER A 240 9.04 -4.53 -16.34
N ILE A 241 9.47 -5.53 -17.12
CA ILE A 241 10.04 -5.32 -18.47
C ILE A 241 9.01 -4.62 -19.37
N PHE A 242 7.76 -5.09 -19.35
CA PHE A 242 6.70 -4.47 -20.13
C PHE A 242 6.54 -2.98 -19.79
N HIS A 243 6.40 -2.62 -18.52
CA HIS A 243 6.20 -1.21 -18.14
C HIS A 243 7.42 -0.34 -18.42
N LEU A 244 8.64 -0.86 -18.19
CA LEU A 244 9.88 -0.13 -18.49
C LEU A 244 10.02 0.20 -19.99
N GLU A 245 9.70 -0.76 -20.87
CA GLU A 245 9.78 -0.57 -22.33
C GLU A 245 8.70 0.39 -22.87
N HIS A 246 7.54 0.44 -22.21
CA HIS A 246 6.45 1.36 -22.60
C HIS A 246 6.56 2.74 -21.94
N GLY A 247 7.48 2.91 -20.97
CA GLY A 247 7.63 4.15 -20.22
C GLY A 247 6.49 4.41 -19.23
N ASN A 248 5.79 3.36 -18.80
CA ASN A 248 4.68 3.48 -17.85
C ASN A 248 5.22 3.69 -16.43
N HIS A 249 4.46 4.44 -15.63
CA HIS A 249 4.60 4.36 -14.18
C HIS A 249 3.97 3.07 -13.67
N PHE A 250 4.70 2.37 -12.82
CA PHE A 250 4.20 1.18 -12.15
C PHE A 250 4.68 1.16 -10.71
N LEU A 251 3.85 0.58 -9.85
CA LEU A 251 4.14 0.36 -8.45
C LEU A 251 4.64 -1.05 -8.23
N SER A 252 5.54 -1.19 -7.25
CA SER A 252 5.84 -2.48 -6.65
C SER A 252 5.09 -2.62 -5.34
N GLY A 253 4.21 -3.61 -5.23
CA GLY A 253 3.55 -3.95 -3.98
C GLY A 253 4.28 -5.09 -3.26
N GLN A 254 4.45 -4.99 -1.95
CA GLN A 254 4.84 -6.09 -1.05
C GLN A 254 4.05 -5.98 0.26
N CYS A 255 3.71 -7.11 0.87
CA CYS A 255 2.88 -7.17 2.07
C CYS A 255 3.56 -8.01 3.16
N PRO A 256 4.72 -7.55 3.71
CA PRO A 256 5.45 -8.27 4.75
C PRO A 256 4.57 -8.80 5.88
N VAL A 257 4.75 -10.06 6.26
CA VAL A 257 3.89 -10.72 7.25
C VAL A 257 4.59 -10.78 8.60
N PHE A 258 4.22 -9.86 9.49
CA PHE A 258 4.71 -9.83 10.86
C PHE A 258 4.24 -11.05 11.66
N GLY A 259 5.17 -11.75 12.31
CA GLY A 259 4.93 -13.02 12.99
C GLY A 259 4.92 -14.24 12.04
N GLY A 260 5.21 -14.03 10.76
CA GLY A 260 5.40 -15.07 9.76
C GLY A 260 6.76 -15.77 9.85
N THR A 261 7.13 -16.50 8.80
CA THR A 261 8.39 -17.27 8.76
C THR A 261 9.63 -16.39 8.59
N GLY A 262 9.51 -15.24 7.94
CA GLY A 262 10.62 -14.32 7.66
C GLY A 262 10.79 -13.20 8.68
N ILE A 263 9.77 -12.87 9.49
CA ILE A 263 9.74 -11.67 10.33
C ILE A 263 9.16 -11.98 11.71
N GLY A 264 10.00 -11.85 12.76
CA GLY A 264 9.60 -12.14 14.15
C GLY A 264 9.36 -10.93 15.04
N THR A 265 9.92 -9.76 14.69
CA THR A 265 9.87 -8.56 15.55
C THR A 265 9.53 -7.30 14.74
N PRO A 266 8.96 -6.26 15.39
CA PRO A 266 8.71 -4.98 14.73
C PRO A 266 9.98 -4.37 14.11
N GLU A 267 11.13 -4.55 14.75
CA GLU A 267 12.43 -4.08 14.26
C GLU A 267 12.85 -4.82 13.00
N GLY A 268 12.69 -6.15 13.00
CA GLY A 268 12.92 -6.96 11.81
C GLY A 268 12.00 -6.55 10.67
N LEU A 269 10.73 -6.26 10.97
CA LEU A 269 9.77 -5.76 9.99
C LEU A 269 10.24 -4.43 9.37
N ALA A 270 10.66 -3.46 10.19
CA ALA A 270 11.11 -2.16 9.69
C ALA A 270 12.33 -2.31 8.75
N ILE A 271 13.27 -3.20 9.09
CA ILE A 271 14.44 -3.48 8.25
C ILE A 271 14.04 -4.14 6.93
N VAL A 272 13.15 -5.15 6.97
CA VAL A 272 12.68 -5.85 5.77
C VAL A 272 11.89 -4.92 4.86
N ASP A 273 11.00 -4.10 5.39
CA ASP A 273 10.18 -3.15 4.63
C ASP A 273 11.04 -2.12 3.86
N VAL A 274 12.11 -1.61 4.48
CA VAL A 274 13.09 -0.74 3.79
C VAL A 274 13.90 -1.53 2.75
N ALA A 275 14.30 -2.76 3.05
CA ALA A 275 15.01 -3.63 2.12
C ALA A 275 14.15 -3.93 0.86
N GLU A 276 12.86 -4.17 1.05
CA GLU A 276 11.90 -4.41 -0.03
C GLU A 276 11.63 -3.15 -0.86
N THR A 277 11.56 -1.99 -0.20
CA THR A 277 11.51 -0.70 -0.88
C THR A 277 12.74 -0.50 -1.77
N ILE A 278 13.94 -0.79 -1.27
CA ILE A 278 15.18 -0.72 -2.06
C ILE A 278 15.13 -1.73 -3.23
N GLN A 279 14.72 -2.97 -2.96
CA GLN A 279 14.55 -4.03 -3.97
C GLN A 279 13.66 -3.56 -5.12
N SER A 280 12.52 -2.96 -4.84
CA SER A 280 11.59 -2.50 -5.88
C SER A 280 12.22 -1.48 -6.83
N LYS A 281 13.06 -0.60 -6.31
CA LYS A 281 13.74 0.38 -7.17
C LYS A 281 14.85 -0.24 -8.00
N ILE A 282 15.67 -1.10 -7.41
CA ILE A 282 16.89 -1.57 -8.07
C ILE A 282 16.64 -2.79 -8.96
N VAL A 283 15.75 -3.71 -8.56
CA VAL A 283 15.52 -4.97 -9.27
C VAL A 283 14.45 -4.82 -10.34
N THR A 284 13.30 -4.24 -9.99
CA THR A 284 12.18 -4.11 -10.94
C THR A 284 12.20 -2.76 -11.64
N GLY A 285 12.70 -1.71 -10.97
CA GLY A 285 12.71 -0.36 -11.53
C GLY A 285 11.40 0.39 -11.32
N ALA A 286 10.65 0.03 -10.29
CA ALA A 286 9.36 0.62 -9.95
C ALA A 286 9.46 2.14 -9.80
N SER A 287 8.37 2.84 -10.10
CA SER A 287 8.27 4.29 -9.87
C SER A 287 7.99 4.61 -8.40
N ILE A 288 7.28 3.70 -7.72
CA ILE A 288 6.85 3.82 -6.32
C ILE A 288 6.78 2.42 -5.70
N HIS A 289 7.05 2.32 -4.41
CA HIS A 289 6.85 1.11 -3.62
C HIS A 289 5.65 1.27 -2.69
N LEU A 290 4.71 0.32 -2.67
CA LEU A 290 3.62 0.29 -1.71
C LEU A 290 3.82 -0.88 -0.76
N SER A 291 3.94 -0.56 0.52
CA SER A 291 4.00 -1.56 1.58
C SER A 291 2.59 -1.83 2.12
N GLY A 292 2.28 -3.09 2.35
CA GLY A 292 1.02 -3.55 2.94
C GLY A 292 1.24 -4.51 4.09
N ALA A 293 2.27 -4.28 4.91
CA ALA A 293 2.61 -5.19 5.99
C ALA A 293 1.39 -5.49 6.89
N VAL A 294 1.17 -6.77 7.21
CA VAL A 294 0.04 -7.26 8.00
C VAL A 294 0.49 -8.20 9.11
N HIS A 295 -0.30 -8.29 10.19
CA HIS A 295 0.00 -9.15 11.32
C HIS A 295 -0.55 -10.53 11.03
N VAL A 296 0.24 -11.60 11.19
CA VAL A 296 -0.15 -12.97 10.80
C VAL A 296 -1.50 -13.44 11.38
N ASN A 297 -1.78 -13.13 12.64
CA ASN A 297 -3.02 -13.54 13.32
C ASN A 297 -4.25 -12.68 12.97
N THR A 298 -4.06 -11.38 12.74
CA THR A 298 -5.19 -10.45 12.55
C THR A 298 -5.40 -10.11 11.08
N HIS A 299 -4.37 -10.28 10.23
CA HIS A 299 -4.29 -9.80 8.85
C HIS A 299 -4.55 -8.29 8.73
N SER A 300 -4.25 -7.54 9.79
CA SER A 300 -4.42 -6.09 9.83
C SER A 300 -3.10 -5.37 9.64
N SER A 301 -3.16 -4.18 9.05
CA SER A 301 -2.06 -3.21 9.07
C SER A 301 -2.12 -2.22 10.25
N SER A 302 -3.16 -2.29 11.07
CA SER A 302 -3.44 -1.34 12.17
C SER A 302 -2.99 -1.83 13.56
N THR A 303 -2.14 -2.85 13.68
CA THR A 303 -1.59 -3.25 15.00
C THR A 303 -0.41 -2.37 15.40
N GLU A 304 -0.13 -2.27 16.70
CA GLU A 304 0.94 -1.40 17.21
C GLU A 304 2.32 -1.69 16.58
N GLU A 305 2.65 -2.96 16.39
CA GLU A 305 3.93 -3.41 15.85
C GLU A 305 4.10 -2.96 14.41
N ILE A 306 3.02 -3.05 13.64
CA ILE A 306 3.04 -2.74 12.22
C ILE A 306 3.06 -1.24 12.01
N MET A 307 2.23 -0.50 12.72
CA MET A 307 2.24 0.96 12.62
C MET A 307 3.63 1.51 12.96
N TRP A 308 4.25 1.03 14.05
CA TRP A 308 5.59 1.46 14.42
C TRP A 308 6.64 1.14 13.34
N ALA A 309 6.67 -0.10 12.86
CA ALA A 309 7.66 -0.52 11.87
C ALA A 309 7.49 0.20 10.53
N SER A 310 6.23 0.37 10.12
CA SER A 310 5.81 1.06 8.89
C SER A 310 6.15 2.55 8.92
N ASN A 311 5.93 3.21 10.06
CA ASN A 311 6.28 4.61 10.26
C ASN A 311 7.81 4.80 10.25
N LEU A 312 8.53 3.89 10.90
CA LEU A 312 10.00 3.91 10.90
C LEU A 312 10.59 3.65 9.52
N SER A 313 10.02 2.73 8.74
CA SER A 313 10.47 2.45 7.37
C SER A 313 10.26 3.65 6.46
N SER A 314 9.12 4.34 6.58
CA SER A 314 8.85 5.57 5.83
C SER A 314 9.84 6.69 6.17
N MET A 315 10.18 6.86 7.46
CA MET A 315 11.19 7.82 7.89
C MET A 315 12.57 7.44 7.33
N ALA A 316 12.93 6.15 7.37
CA ALA A 316 14.22 5.67 6.87
C ALA A 316 14.39 5.95 5.37
N ILE A 317 13.37 5.68 4.57
CA ILE A 317 13.40 5.93 3.12
C ILE A 317 13.41 7.42 2.82
N SER A 318 12.47 8.21 3.37
CA SER A 318 12.38 9.65 3.07
C SER A 318 13.68 10.40 3.39
N ARG A 319 14.42 9.98 4.41
CA ARG A 319 15.70 10.59 4.80
C ARG A 319 16.90 10.14 3.95
N ASN A 320 16.94 8.88 3.53
CA ASN A 320 18.15 8.26 2.99
C ASN A 320 18.06 7.91 1.50
N MET A 321 16.87 7.97 0.90
CA MET A 321 16.64 7.51 -0.46
C MET A 321 15.48 8.24 -1.14
N HIS A 322 15.77 8.87 -2.29
CA HIS A 322 14.76 9.43 -3.18
C HIS A 322 14.03 8.32 -3.94
N HIS A 323 13.06 7.67 -3.31
CA HIS A 323 12.13 6.75 -3.94
C HIS A 323 10.74 6.93 -3.35
N TYR A 324 9.71 7.02 -4.20
CA TYR A 324 8.35 7.23 -3.72
C TYR A 324 7.87 6.01 -2.95
N THR A 325 7.11 6.26 -1.88
CA THR A 325 6.51 5.24 -1.03
C THR A 325 5.02 5.49 -0.81
N GLY A 326 4.26 4.40 -0.77
CA GLY A 326 2.86 4.41 -0.38
C GLY A 326 2.54 3.34 0.65
N ARG A 327 1.35 3.43 1.25
CA ARG A 327 0.89 2.47 2.25
C ARG A 327 -0.51 1.97 1.94
N TYR A 328 -0.68 0.64 2.00
CA TYR A 328 -1.98 -0.03 1.94
C TYR A 328 -2.61 -0.14 3.33
N TYR A 329 -3.90 0.22 3.47
CA TYR A 329 -4.62 0.17 4.76
C TYR A 329 -5.59 -1.00 4.79
N TRP A 330 -5.17 -2.10 5.43
CA TRP A 330 -5.94 -3.31 5.69
C TRP A 330 -6.59 -3.22 7.07
N ASN A 331 -7.76 -2.58 7.15
CA ASN A 331 -8.46 -2.44 8.44
C ASN A 331 -9.19 -3.74 8.81
N LEU A 332 -9.26 -4.02 10.11
CA LEU A 332 -9.96 -5.18 10.65
C LEU A 332 -11.47 -5.04 10.60
N ALA A 333 -11.95 -3.86 10.98
CA ALA A 333 -13.36 -3.55 11.01
C ALA A 333 -13.92 -3.39 9.60
N GLY A 334 -15.19 -3.74 9.42
CA GLY A 334 -15.90 -3.43 8.18
C GLY A 334 -16.43 -2.00 8.15
N CYS A 335 -16.97 -1.60 7.00
CA CYS A 335 -17.55 -0.28 6.79
C CYS A 335 -18.70 0.00 7.76
N CYS A 336 -19.02 1.28 7.95
CA CYS A 336 -20.10 1.73 8.84
C CYS A 336 -19.92 1.29 10.31
N THR A 337 -18.68 1.25 10.77
CA THR A 337 -18.29 1.06 12.18
C THR A 337 -17.43 2.24 12.63
N ASP A 338 -17.35 2.45 13.95
CA ASP A 338 -16.44 3.43 14.54
C ASP A 338 -14.98 2.97 14.43
N MET A 339 -14.72 1.68 14.70
CA MET A 339 -13.40 1.08 14.60
C MET A 339 -12.77 1.25 13.21
N MET A 340 -13.53 1.18 12.10
CA MET A 340 -13.01 1.45 10.75
C MET A 340 -12.38 2.84 10.64
N PHE A 341 -12.98 3.86 11.26
CA PHE A 341 -12.45 5.21 11.26
C PHE A 341 -11.28 5.38 12.23
N TYR A 342 -11.32 4.75 13.42
CA TYR A 342 -10.17 4.80 14.34
C TYR A 342 -8.93 4.11 13.78
N GLU A 343 -9.07 2.94 13.16
CA GLU A 343 -7.97 2.23 12.49
C GLU A 343 -7.39 3.07 11.34
N THR A 344 -8.26 3.69 10.53
CA THR A 344 -7.85 4.58 9.45
C THR A 344 -7.09 5.80 9.98
N ALA A 345 -7.59 6.43 11.05
CA ALA A 345 -6.98 7.63 11.60
C ALA A 345 -5.61 7.37 12.20
N ALA A 346 -5.47 6.29 12.96
CA ALA A 346 -4.21 5.91 13.59
C ALA A 346 -3.09 5.72 12.55
N GLN A 347 -3.39 5.02 11.46
CA GLN A 347 -2.44 4.85 10.35
C GLN A 347 -2.20 6.17 9.60
N ALA A 348 -3.26 6.90 9.24
CA ALA A 348 -3.16 8.14 8.45
C ALA A 348 -2.32 9.21 9.14
N ILE A 349 -2.47 9.36 10.47
CA ILE A 349 -1.65 10.30 11.25
C ILE A 349 -0.18 9.87 11.19
N GLY A 350 0.12 8.61 11.52
CA GLY A 350 1.49 8.08 11.55
C GLY A 350 2.19 8.17 10.19
N ASP A 351 1.58 7.64 9.13
CA ASP A 351 2.18 7.65 7.79
C ASP A 351 2.38 9.08 7.28
N THR A 352 1.44 9.99 7.57
CA THR A 352 1.57 11.39 7.16
C THR A 352 2.78 12.03 7.81
N VAL A 353 2.91 11.98 9.15
CA VAL A 353 4.04 12.63 9.82
C VAL A 353 5.37 11.93 9.58
N SER A 354 5.36 10.63 9.27
CA SER A 354 6.56 9.86 8.93
C SER A 354 7.07 10.11 7.50
N GLY A 355 6.29 10.81 6.67
CA GLY A 355 6.72 11.26 5.34
C GLY A 355 6.32 10.32 4.20
N ARG A 356 5.22 9.56 4.32
CA ARG A 356 4.72 8.74 3.21
C ARG A 356 4.22 9.61 2.08
N ASP A 357 4.52 9.29 0.82
CA ASP A 357 4.10 10.10 -0.33
C ASP A 357 2.64 9.87 -0.73
N MET A 358 2.12 8.67 -0.44
CA MET A 358 0.81 8.21 -0.89
C MET A 358 0.12 7.32 0.15
N LEU A 359 -1.17 7.56 0.40
CA LEU A 359 -2.02 6.70 1.23
C LEU A 359 -3.07 6.03 0.36
N VAL A 360 -3.23 4.71 0.51
CA VAL A 360 -4.07 3.88 -0.37
C VAL A 360 -5.12 3.11 0.44
N GLY A 361 -6.37 3.20 -0.01
CA GLY A 361 -7.54 2.54 0.57
C GLY A 361 -8.44 3.52 1.33
N PRO A 362 -8.85 3.23 2.58
CA PRO A 362 -8.67 1.97 3.30
C PRO A 362 -9.68 0.89 2.87
N VAL A 363 -9.32 -0.38 3.04
CA VAL A 363 -10.21 -1.53 2.84
C VAL A 363 -10.67 -2.08 4.20
N GLY A 364 -11.97 -2.31 4.35
CA GLY A 364 -12.54 -2.91 5.54
C GLY A 364 -12.46 -4.44 5.53
N ALA A 365 -12.66 -5.04 6.71
CA ALA A 365 -12.74 -6.50 6.90
C ALA A 365 -11.55 -7.28 6.29
N ARG A 366 -10.34 -6.69 6.30
CA ARG A 366 -9.10 -7.25 5.74
C ARG A 366 -9.20 -7.58 4.24
N GLY A 367 -10.11 -6.92 3.51
CA GLY A 367 -10.40 -7.22 2.10
C GLY A 367 -11.07 -8.57 1.82
N ALA A 368 -11.38 -9.36 2.85
CA ALA A 368 -11.98 -10.68 2.73
C ALA A 368 -13.52 -10.64 2.62
N GLY A 369 -14.16 -9.64 3.23
CA GLY A 369 -15.59 -9.40 3.08
C GLY A 369 -15.88 -8.68 1.77
N ALA A 370 -16.77 -9.24 0.94
CA ALA A 370 -17.19 -8.55 -0.28
C ALA A 370 -17.86 -7.21 0.04
N ASP A 371 -17.57 -6.20 -0.78
CA ASP A 371 -18.17 -4.87 -0.72
C ASP A 371 -17.93 -4.12 0.60
N GLN A 372 -16.80 -4.39 1.25
CA GLN A 372 -16.36 -3.70 2.48
C GLN A 372 -15.45 -2.50 2.15
N SER A 373 -15.87 -1.69 1.17
CA SER A 373 -15.18 -0.45 0.80
C SER A 373 -16.14 0.56 0.19
N THR A 374 -15.94 1.83 0.50
CA THR A 374 -16.71 2.98 0.03
C THR A 374 -15.81 4.21 -0.10
N GLY A 375 -16.33 5.28 -0.72
CA GLY A 375 -15.63 6.56 -0.77
C GLY A 375 -15.51 7.28 0.58
N LEU A 376 -16.38 7.01 1.56
CA LEU A 376 -16.43 7.82 2.79
C LEU A 376 -15.17 7.65 3.65
N GLU A 377 -14.65 6.44 3.76
CA GLU A 377 -13.41 6.13 4.46
C GLU A 377 -12.18 6.65 3.71
N SER A 378 -12.20 6.67 2.36
CA SER A 378 -11.14 7.32 1.57
C SER A 378 -11.16 8.84 1.75
N ARG A 379 -12.35 9.46 1.85
CA ARG A 379 -12.48 10.88 2.21
C ARG A 379 -11.87 11.13 3.58
N PHE A 380 -12.29 10.34 4.57
CA PHE A 380 -11.84 10.47 5.94
C PHE A 380 -10.32 10.32 6.06
N MET A 381 -9.73 9.32 5.41
CA MET A 381 -8.28 9.13 5.34
C MET A 381 -7.57 10.40 4.83
N GLY A 382 -8.08 10.99 3.74
CA GLY A 382 -7.51 12.21 3.20
C GLY A 382 -7.63 13.41 4.15
N GLU A 383 -8.76 13.58 4.82
CA GLU A 383 -8.96 14.71 5.74
C GLU A 383 -8.11 14.57 7.00
N ILE A 384 -7.97 13.36 7.54
CA ILE A 384 -7.04 13.08 8.64
C ILE A 384 -5.59 13.30 8.21
N ALA A 385 -5.22 12.91 6.99
CA ALA A 385 -3.88 13.19 6.47
C ALA A 385 -3.60 14.70 6.39
N HIS A 386 -4.54 15.51 5.91
CA HIS A 386 -4.39 16.97 5.94
C HIS A 386 -4.26 17.51 7.36
N LEU A 387 -5.09 17.05 8.29
CA LEU A 387 -5.03 17.42 9.70
C LEU A 387 -3.64 17.12 10.30
N ALA A 388 -3.10 15.94 9.99
CA ALA A 388 -1.82 15.47 10.52
C ALA A 388 -0.59 16.24 10.02
N THR A 389 -0.69 16.99 8.92
CA THR A 389 0.43 17.85 8.42
C THR A 389 0.85 18.93 9.42
N GLY A 390 -0.02 19.27 10.39
CA GLY A 390 0.27 20.24 11.44
C GLY A 390 0.94 19.67 12.69
N LEU A 391 1.17 18.35 12.76
CA LEU A 391 1.64 17.68 13.97
C LEU A 391 3.15 17.43 13.99
N THR A 392 3.73 17.52 15.18
CA THR A 392 5.04 16.93 15.48
C THR A 392 4.97 15.41 15.63
N LEU A 393 6.11 14.72 15.62
CA LEU A 393 6.17 13.27 15.86
C LEU A 393 5.65 12.90 17.24
N GLU A 394 5.95 13.71 18.27
CA GLU A 394 5.48 13.51 19.63
C GLU A 394 3.96 13.66 19.74
N GLU A 395 3.39 14.73 19.15
CA GLU A 395 1.94 14.96 19.13
C GLU A 395 1.21 13.87 18.36
N ALA A 396 1.76 13.45 17.22
CA ALA A 396 1.23 12.34 16.45
C ALA A 396 1.27 11.02 17.23
N ASN A 397 2.38 10.70 17.91
CA ASN A 397 2.47 9.49 18.73
C ASN A 397 1.45 9.51 19.88
N GLU A 398 1.25 10.67 20.54
CA GLU A 398 0.25 10.83 21.59
C GLU A 398 -1.18 10.66 21.05
N ALA A 399 -1.49 11.28 19.90
CA ALA A 399 -2.79 11.16 19.25
C ALA A 399 -3.09 9.71 18.84
N VAL A 400 -2.14 9.05 18.16
CA VAL A 400 -2.27 7.64 17.75
C VAL A 400 -2.44 6.74 18.97
N SER A 401 -1.69 6.97 20.06
CA SER A 401 -1.85 6.22 21.30
C SER A 401 -3.28 6.34 21.86
N LYS A 402 -3.85 7.55 21.93
CA LYS A 402 -5.24 7.76 22.37
C LYS A 402 -6.24 7.04 21.47
N ILE A 403 -6.06 7.13 20.15
CA ILE A 403 -6.92 6.47 19.16
C ILE A 403 -6.83 4.94 19.29
N TYR A 404 -5.63 4.39 19.46
CA TYR A 404 -5.42 2.95 19.58
C TYR A 404 -6.18 2.32 20.74
N THR A 405 -6.28 3.01 21.89
CA THR A 405 -7.07 2.54 23.05
C THR A 405 -8.55 2.30 22.73
N LYS A 406 -9.08 2.91 21.65
CA LYS A 406 -10.47 2.72 21.22
C LYS A 406 -10.70 1.36 20.59
N TYR A 407 -9.67 0.70 20.06
CA TYR A 407 -9.84 -0.54 19.31
C TYR A 407 -8.88 -1.68 19.69
N GLU A 408 -7.86 -1.46 20.52
CA GLU A 408 -6.90 -2.50 20.91
C GLU A 408 -7.56 -3.77 21.48
N ASN A 409 -8.67 -3.62 22.21
CA ASN A 409 -9.41 -4.73 22.81
C ASN A 409 -10.32 -5.48 21.82
N PHE A 410 -10.43 -4.99 20.58
CA PHE A 410 -11.26 -5.55 19.53
C PHE A 410 -10.47 -6.21 18.40
N LEU A 411 -9.13 -6.23 18.48
CA LEU A 411 -8.28 -6.83 17.43
C LEU A 411 -8.61 -8.31 17.14
N GLN A 412 -9.03 -9.05 18.16
CA GLN A 412 -9.44 -10.46 18.01
C GLN A 412 -10.89 -10.62 17.53
N TYR A 413 -11.75 -9.67 17.84
CA TYR A 413 -13.19 -9.71 17.53
C TYR A 413 -13.66 -8.35 16.98
N PRO A 414 -13.17 -7.96 15.78
CA PRO A 414 -13.52 -6.68 15.21
C PRO A 414 -14.99 -6.70 14.72
N PRO A 415 -15.65 -5.54 14.68
CA PRO A 415 -17.00 -5.45 14.15
C PRO A 415 -17.01 -5.73 12.64
N GLU A 416 -17.91 -6.60 12.19
CA GLU A 416 -18.00 -7.04 10.78
C GLU A 416 -18.35 -5.89 9.81
N GLY A 417 -18.99 -4.84 10.31
CA GLY A 417 -19.47 -3.73 9.50
C GLY A 417 -20.62 -4.08 8.56
N LYS A 418 -20.83 -3.23 7.56
CA LYS A 418 -21.91 -3.34 6.58
C LYS A 418 -21.34 -3.31 5.17
N PRO A 419 -21.83 -4.16 4.25
CA PRO A 419 -21.46 -4.04 2.84
C PRO A 419 -21.94 -2.70 2.26
N PHE A 420 -21.36 -2.31 1.13
CA PHE A 420 -21.60 -1.04 0.44
C PHE A 420 -23.09 -0.70 0.32
N ASN A 421 -23.91 -1.63 -0.17
CA ASN A 421 -25.35 -1.43 -0.40
C ASN A 421 -26.18 -1.22 0.89
N GLU A 422 -25.64 -1.56 2.07
CA GLU A 422 -26.28 -1.34 3.36
C GLU A 422 -25.86 -0.01 4.00
N CYS A 423 -24.71 0.53 3.60
CA CYS A 423 -24.18 1.80 4.13
C CYS A 423 -24.20 2.95 3.12
N TYR A 424 -24.59 2.71 1.87
CA TYR A 424 -24.83 3.70 0.83
C TYR A 424 -26.25 3.62 0.27
N LYS A 425 -26.81 4.79 -0.05
CA LYS A 425 -28.09 4.94 -0.75
C LYS A 425 -27.77 5.23 -2.21
N VAL A 426 -27.95 4.24 -3.07
CA VAL A 426 -27.78 4.38 -4.52
C VAL A 426 -29.15 4.44 -5.19
N ARG A 427 -29.48 5.57 -5.81
CA ARG A 427 -30.68 5.73 -6.63
C ARG A 427 -30.37 5.83 -8.11
N SER A 428 -29.24 6.46 -8.42
CA SER A 428 -28.65 6.55 -9.75
C SER A 428 -27.16 6.87 -9.60
N GLU A 429 -26.42 6.81 -10.70
CA GLU A 429 -25.02 7.24 -10.79
C GLU A 429 -24.80 8.73 -10.43
N TYR A 430 -25.86 9.54 -10.41
CA TYR A 430 -25.81 10.96 -10.02
C TYR A 430 -26.41 11.22 -8.62
N GLU A 431 -27.10 10.24 -8.03
CA GLU A 431 -27.71 10.34 -6.70
C GLU A 431 -27.27 9.14 -5.87
N MET A 432 -26.04 9.23 -5.39
CA MET A 432 -25.38 8.25 -4.53
C MET A 432 -24.75 8.96 -3.34
N LYS A 433 -25.05 8.49 -2.13
CA LYS A 433 -24.51 9.05 -0.89
C LYS A 433 -24.46 8.03 0.24
N PRO A 434 -23.56 8.19 1.22
CA PRO A 434 -23.60 7.35 2.42
C PRO A 434 -24.91 7.55 3.19
N THR A 435 -25.28 6.57 4.01
CA THR A 435 -26.41 6.70 4.93
C THR A 435 -26.16 7.76 5.99
N GLU A 436 -27.24 8.29 6.60
CA GLU A 436 -27.10 9.27 7.68
C GLU A 436 -26.41 8.68 8.92
N GLU A 437 -26.55 7.37 9.14
CA GLU A 437 -25.83 6.63 10.17
C GLU A 437 -24.32 6.68 9.92
N TYR A 438 -23.89 6.34 8.70
CA TYR A 438 -22.46 6.32 8.38
C TYR A 438 -21.85 7.72 8.41
N LEU A 439 -22.58 8.72 7.88
CA LEU A 439 -22.18 10.12 7.96
C LEU A 439 -22.11 10.65 9.40
N LYS A 440 -22.97 10.15 10.30
CA LYS A 440 -22.91 10.52 11.72
C LYS A 440 -21.66 9.94 12.37
N LEU A 441 -21.35 8.67 12.15
CA LEU A 441 -20.10 8.05 12.65
C LEU A 441 -18.88 8.83 12.18
N TYR A 442 -18.80 9.11 10.88
CA TYR A 442 -17.73 9.90 10.28
C TYR A 442 -17.55 11.26 10.97
N ARG A 443 -18.63 12.04 11.16
CA ARG A 443 -18.53 13.38 11.79
C ARG A 443 -18.14 13.31 13.26
N ASP A 444 -18.74 12.39 14.01
CA ASP A 444 -18.50 12.27 15.45
C ASP A 444 -17.04 11.88 15.71
N ILE A 445 -16.52 10.93 14.94
CA ILE A 445 -15.15 10.42 15.10
C ILE A 445 -14.12 11.42 14.57
N PHE A 446 -14.40 12.12 13.47
CA PHE A 446 -13.53 13.21 13.00
C PHE A 446 -13.36 14.27 14.08
N THR A 447 -14.46 14.72 14.71
CA THR A 447 -14.44 15.70 15.79
C THR A 447 -13.66 15.18 17.01
N GLU A 448 -13.82 13.90 17.33
CA GLU A 448 -13.07 13.27 18.42
C GLU A 448 -11.56 13.24 18.14
N ILE A 449 -11.14 12.90 16.92
CA ILE A 449 -9.71 12.86 16.54
C ILE A 449 -9.11 14.26 16.47
N GLU A 450 -9.85 15.25 15.97
CA GLU A 450 -9.42 16.65 15.98
C GLU A 450 -9.05 17.09 17.41
N SER A 451 -9.85 16.70 18.40
CA SER A 451 -9.54 16.96 19.82
C SER A 451 -8.29 16.25 20.34
N TYR A 452 -7.90 15.12 19.75
CA TYR A 452 -6.65 14.40 20.10
C TYR A 452 -5.42 15.04 19.47
N CYS A 453 -5.60 15.72 18.34
CA CYS A 453 -4.53 16.38 17.60
C CYS A 453 -4.19 17.77 18.17
N ASN A 454 -4.91 18.26 19.19
CA ASN A 454 -4.71 19.57 19.83
C ASN A 454 -4.69 20.76 18.84
N ILE A 455 -5.38 20.65 17.71
CA ILE A 455 -5.51 21.73 16.73
C ILE A 455 -6.70 22.59 17.16
N GLU A 456 -6.43 23.79 17.70
CA GLU A 456 -7.44 24.82 18.03
C GLU A 456 -7.84 25.67 16.81
#